data_AF-A0A974HRE6-F1
#
_entry.id   AF-A0A974HRE6-F1
#
_cell.length_a   1.000
_cell.length_b   1.000
_cell.length_c   1.000
_cell.angle_alpha   90.00
_cell.angle_beta   90.00
_cell.angle_gamma   90.00
#
_symmetry.space_group_name_H-M   'P 1'
#
loop_
_entity.id
_entity.type
_entity.pdbx_description
1 polymer ?
#
loop_
_entity_poly.entity_id
_entity_poly.type
_entity_poly.pdbx_seq_one_letter_code
_entity_poly.pdbx_strand_id
1 'polypeptide(L)' 'IRVDGPINGALQYETIQVVESGPILKEMAFTKNEEQLFIMSDTQLTLVPVELCGQYTTCSECLGSGDPHCGWCVLHNT' A
#
# COMPACT_ATOMS: atom_id res chain seq x y z
N ILE A 1 8.44 8.18 2.06
CA ILE A 1 9.05 6.85 2.32
C ILE A 1 10.47 6.89 1.79
N ARG A 2 11.51 6.67 2.61
CA ARG A 2 12.89 6.62 2.11
C ARG A 2 13.23 5.16 1.81
N VAL A 3 13.60 4.88 0.56
CA VAL A 3 13.85 3.54 0.04
C VAL A 3 15.36 3.23 -0.07
N ASP A 4 16.22 4.20 0.22
CA ASP A 4 17.68 4.10 0.02
C ASP A 4 18.43 3.38 1.16
N GLY A 5 17.78 2.42 1.82
CA GLY A 5 18.38 1.61 2.89
C GLY A 5 19.24 0.47 2.34
N PRO A 6 20.31 0.04 3.04
CA PRO A 6 21.18 -1.05 2.58
C PRO A 6 20.39 -2.35 2.37
N ILE A 7 20.92 -3.23 1.51
CA ILE A 7 20.31 -4.48 0.98
C ILE A 7 19.82 -5.48 2.05
N ASN A 8 20.17 -5.28 3.32
CA ASN A 8 19.59 -5.95 4.50
C ASN A 8 18.51 -5.06 5.19
N GLY A 9 17.69 -4.36 4.40
CA GLY A 9 16.80 -3.29 4.83
C GLY A 9 15.36 -3.51 4.38
N ALA A 10 14.50 -2.51 4.58
CA ALA A 10 13.09 -2.58 4.21
C ALA A 10 12.92 -2.83 2.71
N LEU A 11 12.08 -3.82 2.36
CA LEU A 11 11.74 -4.13 0.97
C LEU A 11 10.49 -3.36 0.56
N GLN A 12 10.57 -2.64 -0.54
CA GLN A 12 9.38 -2.06 -1.16
C GLN A 12 8.65 -3.15 -1.95
N TYR A 13 7.41 -3.45 -1.55
CA TYR A 13 6.57 -4.45 -2.19
C TYR A 13 5.64 -3.86 -3.26
N GLU A 14 5.24 -2.59 -3.14
CA GLU A 14 4.29 -1.95 -4.06
C GLU A 14 4.58 -0.46 -4.33
N THR A 15 4.11 0.03 -5.48
CA THR A 15 3.99 1.46 -5.81
C THR A 15 2.62 1.71 -6.42
N ILE A 16 1.90 2.70 -5.88
CA ILE A 16 0.58 3.11 -6.40
C ILE A 16 0.65 4.54 -6.94
N GLN A 17 -0.14 4.81 -7.98
CA GLN A 17 -0.35 6.16 -8.49
C GLN A 17 -1.53 6.80 -7.75
N VAL A 18 -1.26 7.80 -6.91
CA VAL A 18 -2.29 8.46 -6.08
C VAL A 18 -2.84 9.72 -6.75
N VAL A 19 -2.02 10.41 -7.56
CA VAL A 19 -2.38 11.65 -8.27
C VAL A 19 -1.94 11.55 -9.72
N GLU A 20 -2.71 12.15 -10.64
CA GLU A 20 -2.39 12.13 -12.08
C GLU A 20 -1.13 12.95 -12.41
N SER A 21 -0.96 14.09 -11.72
CA SER A 21 0.21 14.95 -11.87
C SER A 21 0.48 15.78 -10.62
N GLY A 22 1.73 16.24 -10.48
CA GLY A 22 2.18 17.06 -9.37
C GLY A 22 2.75 16.27 -8.19
N PRO A 23 3.39 16.96 -7.23
CA PRO A 23 4.02 16.32 -6.08
C PRO A 23 2.98 15.90 -5.03
N ILE A 24 3.32 14.86 -4.28
CA ILE A 24 2.64 14.52 -3.02
C ILE A 24 3.23 15.38 -1.90
N LEU A 25 2.36 16.01 -1.12
CA LEU A 25 2.75 16.80 0.05
C LEU A 25 3.24 15.89 1.18
N LYS A 26 4.05 16.44 2.09
CA LYS A 26 4.71 15.64 3.15
C LYS A 26 3.73 15.20 4.23
N GLU A 27 2.65 15.95 4.38
CA GLU A 27 1.59 15.71 5.34
C GLU A 27 0.76 14.50 4.89
N MET A 28 0.91 13.42 5.65
CA MET A 28 0.12 12.21 5.53
C MET A 28 -0.34 11.80 6.92
N ALA A 29 -1.53 11.20 7.02
CA ALA A 29 -2.07 10.75 8.29
C ALA A 29 -2.89 9.48 8.10
N PHE A 30 -2.78 8.53 9.03
CA PHE A 30 -3.66 7.37 9.06
C PHE A 30 -5.06 7.75 9.54
N THR A 31 -6.07 7.01 9.08
CA THR A 31 -7.36 6.96 9.77
C THR A 31 -7.19 6.38 11.17
N LYS A 32 -8.18 6.62 12.04
CA LYS A 32 -8.12 6.14 13.43
C LYS A 32 -7.97 4.62 13.55
N ASN A 33 -8.48 3.87 12.59
CA ASN A 33 -8.38 2.40 12.53
C ASN A 33 -7.19 1.92 11.68
N GLU A 34 -6.35 2.82 11.17
CA GLU A 34 -5.15 2.51 10.39
C GLU A 34 -5.41 1.75 9.07
N GLU A 35 -6.66 1.64 8.62
CA GLU A 35 -7.02 0.97 7.36
C GLU A 35 -6.77 1.84 6.12
N GLN A 36 -6.69 3.16 6.29
CA GLN A 36 -6.48 4.09 5.20
C GLN A 36 -5.45 5.17 5.57
N LEU A 37 -4.78 5.69 4.55
CA LEU A 37 -3.83 6.78 4.62
C LEU A 37 -4.38 7.98 3.84
N PHE A 38 -4.54 9.11 4.52
CA PHE A 38 -4.77 10.40 3.88
C PHE A 38 -3.49 10.86 3.20
N ILE A 39 -3.55 11.02 1.88
CA ILE A 39 -2.46 11.54 1.06
C ILE A 39 -2.96 12.79 0.34
N MET A 40 -2.16 13.85 0.38
CA MET A 40 -2.54 15.16 -0.14
C MET A 40 -1.59 15.61 -1.25
N SER A 41 -2.14 16.29 -2.25
CA SER A 41 -1.41 17.13 -3.20
C SER A 41 -1.94 18.57 -3.12
N ASP A 42 -1.39 19.47 -3.94
CA ASP A 42 -1.88 20.85 -4.03
C ASP A 42 -3.35 20.95 -4.49
N THR A 43 -3.87 19.92 -5.16
CA THR A 43 -5.18 19.96 -5.83
C THR A 43 -6.20 18.97 -5.26
N GLN A 44 -5.77 17.93 -4.55
CA GLN A 44 -6.67 16.90 -4.04
C GLN A 44 -6.22 16.28 -2.72
N LEU A 45 -7.19 15.81 -1.96
CA LEU A 45 -7.01 14.92 -0.82
C LEU A 45 -7.58 13.55 -1.20
N THR A 46 -6.77 12.50 -1.06
CA THR A 46 -7.13 11.14 -1.43
C THR A 46 -6.98 10.22 -0.22
N LEU A 47 -8.02 9.41 0.04
CA LEU A 47 -7.92 8.30 0.98
C LEU A 47 -7.45 7.07 0.21
N VAL A 48 -6.32 6.53 0.61
CA VAL A 48 -5.72 5.34 0.02
C VAL A 48 -5.81 4.20 1.03
N PRO A 49 -6.34 3.01 0.65
CA PRO A 49 -6.31 1.86 1.54
C PRO A 49 -4.86 1.41 1.79
N VAL A 50 -4.55 0.98 3.01
CA VAL A 50 -3.19 0.54 3.37
C VAL A 50 -2.79 -0.75 2.65
N GLU A 51 -3.77 -1.57 2.31
CA GLU A 51 -3.58 -2.85 1.62
C GLU A 51 -4.54 -2.98 0.43
N LEU A 52 -4.13 -3.80 -0.54
CA LEU A 52 -4.95 -4.18 -1.70
C LEU A 52 -4.86 -5.69 -1.92
N CYS A 53 -4.89 -6.51 -0.88
CA CYS A 53 -4.66 -7.94 -0.95
C CYS A 53 -5.65 -8.68 -1.86
N GLY A 54 -6.86 -8.13 -2.04
CA GLY A 54 -7.85 -8.62 -2.99
C GLY A 54 -7.41 -8.58 -4.45
N GLN A 55 -6.29 -7.91 -4.78
CA GLN A 55 -5.70 -7.93 -6.13
C GLN A 55 -5.05 -9.29 -6.48
N TYR A 56 -4.67 -10.08 -5.47
CA TYR A 56 -4.02 -11.37 -5.67
C TYR A 56 -5.05 -12.49 -5.78
N THR A 57 -5.06 -13.20 -6.90
CA THR A 57 -6.11 -14.18 -7.22
C THR A 57 -5.71 -15.62 -6.91
N THR A 58 -4.46 -15.82 -6.49
CA THR A 58 -3.95 -17.13 -6.06
C THR A 58 -3.16 -17.03 -4.76
N CYS A 59 -3.12 -18.14 -4.02
CA CYS A 59 -2.33 -18.25 -2.80
C CYS A 59 -0.86 -17.90 -3.02
N SER A 60 -0.29 -18.38 -4.13
CA SER A 60 1.11 -18.13 -4.48
C SER A 60 1.40 -16.66 -4.79
N GLU A 61 0.48 -15.97 -5.46
CA GLU A 61 0.59 -14.52 -5.70
C GLU A 61 0.47 -13.75 -4.38
N CYS A 62 -0.52 -14.08 -3.56
CA CYS A 62 -0.78 -13.39 -2.28
C CYS A 62 0.41 -13.52 -1.32
N LEU A 63 0.84 -14.75 -1.04
CA LEU A 63 1.95 -15.00 -0.10
C LEU A 63 3.32 -14.69 -0.73
N GLY A 64 3.41 -14.68 -2.06
CA GLY A 64 4.63 -14.31 -2.80
C GLY A 64 4.82 -12.81 -3.00
N SER A 65 3.79 -11.99 -2.71
CA SER A 65 3.83 -10.53 -2.90
C SER A 65 4.88 -9.82 -2.03
N GLY A 66 5.15 -10.38 -0.85
CA GLY A 66 5.95 -9.71 0.18
C GLY A 66 5.22 -8.57 0.90
N ASP A 67 3.91 -8.37 0.63
CA ASP A 67 3.09 -7.41 1.37
C ASP A 67 2.79 -7.97 2.77
N PRO A 68 3.23 -7.30 3.86
CA PRO A 68 3.03 -7.77 5.22
C PRO A 68 1.57 -7.79 5.68
N HIS A 69 0.66 -7.14 4.96
CA HIS A 69 -0.77 -7.12 5.28
C HIS A 69 -1.52 -8.31 4.65
N CYS A 70 -0.93 -8.98 3.66
CA CYS A 70 -1.62 -9.98 2.88
C CYS A 70 -1.45 -11.40 3.43
N GLY A 71 -2.58 -12.10 3.49
CA GLY A 71 -2.66 -13.51 3.85
C GLY A 71 -3.74 -14.21 3.03
N TRP A 72 -3.55 -15.50 2.80
CA TRP A 72 -4.49 -16.27 1.98
C TRP A 72 -5.57 -16.95 2.83
N CYS A 73 -6.81 -16.50 2.68
CA CYS A 73 -7.96 -17.12 3.33
C CYS A 73 -8.45 -18.33 2.53
N VAL A 74 -7.91 -19.52 2.84
CA VAL A 74 -8.17 -20.77 2.08
C VAL A 74 -9.66 -21.08 1.90
N LEU A 75 -10.49 -20.78 2.90
CA LEU A 75 -11.93 -21.05 2.88
C LEU A 75 -12.76 -19.96 2.20
N HIS A 76 -12.15 -18.83 1.82
CA HIS A 76 -12.80 -17.69 1.20
C HIS A 76 -12.02 -17.30 -0.06
N ASN A 77 -12.12 -18.15 -1.08
CA ASN A 77 -11.50 -17.98 -2.39
C ASN A 77 -12.59 -17.77 -3.46
N THR A 78 -13.29 -16.64 -3.37
CA THR A 78 -14.31 -16.20 -4.33
C THR A 78 -13.87 -14.94 -5.03
#